data_AF-A0A816YGJ5-F1
#
_entry.id   AF-A0A816YGJ5-F1
#
_cell.length_a   1.000
_cell.length_b   1.000
_cell.length_c   1.000
_cell.angle_alpha   90.00
_cell.angle_beta   90.00
_cell.angle_gamma   90.00
#
_symmetry.space_group_name_H-M   'P 1'
#
loop_
_entity.id
_entity.type
_entity.pdbx_description
1 polymer ?
#
loop_
_entity_poly.entity_id
_entity_poly.type
_entity_poly.pdbx_seq_one_letter_code
_entity_poly.pdbx_strand_id
1 'polypeptide(L)'
;MNSFTLLCVSIHFYAVAAFIPHPTVRFGGQAGESITHTDMTHLGFIRSLARFFLGTHHGNQVNAEIFNSTHTIDELYQLVHPDWSNDQVKLYLHPLKSIIDHIQVRDALVDLNPSTKDLPSAHFDAESFIGSNRRIMDLRKKVIEDATNPNKDLDSARGKIGDLLHTLQDFYSHSNWIEMGKTEINHCIGMEENIGQIADIHQATCISDGCTKIKSKCSILQKLILKNCPMEYYDCKNNIRDELNKQGILTSDYMSNQLNEKEEPVLKPTNVEKCSHGSVMDKTAHPSPIGGINKDTVTPVYSPHYHLHFEAAKLAIQATEQFFNELHKDIGNANFDRLFAINPTEKHVEMAATAIENNEKFHFLTATRSIGLSSGDINFQKTIKQRLQEILSILFDNKDPDAPTYTLNDIGVDKNAMNIHSGSLLIDSSKTIKIRRLSQRRYKWIRV
;
A
#
# COMPACT_ATOMS: atom_id res chain seq x y z
N MET A 1 33.31 -26.93 34.20
CA MET A 1 32.41 -27.53 33.20
C MET A 1 31.47 -26.43 32.73
N ASN A 2 31.74 -25.90 31.54
CA ASN A 2 30.94 -24.83 30.94
C ASN A 2 29.68 -25.45 30.31
N SER A 3 28.51 -25.11 30.84
CA SER A 3 27.23 -25.47 30.23
C SER A 3 26.91 -24.45 29.14
N PHE A 4 27.01 -24.88 27.88
CA PHE A 4 26.45 -24.17 26.75
C PHE A 4 24.92 -24.25 26.82
N THR A 5 24.27 -23.13 27.13
CA THR A 5 22.84 -22.97 26.95
C THR A 5 22.58 -22.79 25.46
N LEU A 6 22.08 -23.83 24.80
CA LEU A 6 21.63 -23.78 23.42
C LEU A 6 20.36 -22.90 23.38
N LEU A 7 20.49 -21.65 22.94
CA LEU A 7 19.35 -20.79 22.65
C LEU A 7 18.70 -21.31 21.36
N CYS A 8 17.77 -22.26 21.49
CA CYS A 8 16.88 -22.62 20.39
C CYS A 8 15.97 -21.43 20.09
N VAL A 9 16.38 -20.57 19.17
CA VAL A 9 15.46 -19.64 18.49
C VAL A 9 14.63 -20.51 17.55
N SER A 10 13.49 -20.97 18.02
CA SER A 10 12.48 -21.64 17.19
C SER A 10 11.82 -20.59 16.29
N ILE A 11 12.48 -20.30 15.18
CA ILE A 11 11.92 -19.48 14.10
C ILE A 11 10.72 -20.24 13.50
N HIS A 12 9.52 -19.94 14.00
CA HIS A 12 8.26 -20.32 13.39
C HIS A 12 7.85 -19.22 12.40
N PHE A 13 8.47 -19.17 11.22
CA PHE A 13 7.94 -18.38 10.11
C PHE A 13 6.77 -19.16 9.48
N TYR A 14 5.55 -18.85 9.90
CA TYR A 14 4.33 -19.41 9.33
C TYR A 14 3.31 -18.30 9.10
N ALA A 15 3.64 -17.40 8.19
CA ALA A 15 2.70 -16.51 7.54
C ALA A 15 3.10 -16.42 6.06
N VAL A 16 2.14 -16.69 5.17
CA VAL A 16 2.23 -16.30 3.77
C VAL A 16 1.66 -14.89 3.77
N ALA A 17 2.48 -13.93 3.38
CA ALA A 17 2.15 -12.52 3.38
C ALA A 17 1.90 -12.08 1.94
N ALA A 18 0.96 -11.16 1.71
CA ALA A 18 0.99 -10.39 0.48
C ALA A 18 2.28 -9.56 0.44
N PHE A 19 2.78 -9.22 -0.76
CA PHE A 19 3.96 -8.37 -0.94
C PHE A 19 5.13 -8.65 0.04
N ILE A 20 5.45 -9.94 0.20
CA ILE A 20 6.27 -10.53 1.27
C ILE A 20 7.55 -9.73 1.56
N PRO A 21 7.87 -9.41 2.84
CA PRO A 21 9.13 -8.75 3.17
C PRO A 21 10.37 -9.57 2.78
N HIS A 22 11.36 -8.82 2.30
CA HIS A 22 12.62 -9.25 1.67
C HIS A 22 13.44 -10.40 2.33
N PRO A 23 13.45 -10.65 3.66
CA PRO A 23 14.28 -11.74 4.23
C PRO A 23 13.68 -13.15 4.10
N THR A 24 12.36 -13.32 3.94
CA THR A 24 11.74 -14.66 3.81
C THR A 24 11.72 -15.19 2.37
N VAL A 25 11.89 -14.31 1.37
CA VAL A 25 11.84 -14.62 -0.07
C VAL A 25 13.19 -15.09 -0.65
N ARG A 26 14.28 -15.13 0.15
CA ARG A 26 15.64 -15.50 -0.31
C ARG A 26 15.82 -16.93 -0.85
N PHE A 27 14.75 -17.69 -1.03
CA PHE A 27 14.79 -19.08 -1.49
C PHE A 27 14.51 -19.27 -2.98
N GLY A 28 14.31 -18.21 -3.76
CA GLY A 28 14.41 -18.23 -5.22
C GLY A 28 15.17 -16.98 -5.65
N GLY A 29 16.16 -17.10 -6.54
CA GLY A 29 16.86 -15.92 -7.07
C GLY A 29 15.86 -14.86 -7.56
N GLN A 30 16.21 -13.58 -7.40
CA GLN A 30 15.41 -12.37 -7.69
C GLN A 30 14.44 -11.86 -6.60
N ALA A 31 14.48 -12.38 -5.38
CA ALA A 31 13.78 -11.79 -4.21
C ALA A 31 14.03 -10.28 -3.97
N GLY A 32 15.14 -9.75 -4.49
CA GLY A 32 15.49 -8.33 -4.41
C GLY A 32 14.72 -7.40 -5.35
N GLU A 33 13.86 -7.95 -6.24
CA GLU A 33 13.12 -7.19 -7.26
C GLU A 33 11.63 -7.02 -6.92
N SER A 34 11.07 -7.75 -5.94
CA SER A 34 9.65 -7.59 -5.56
C SER A 34 9.44 -6.30 -4.77
N ILE A 35 8.29 -5.67 -5.03
CA ILE A 35 7.81 -4.50 -4.32
C ILE A 35 7.07 -5.00 -3.07
N THR A 36 7.37 -4.40 -1.92
CA THR A 36 6.81 -4.81 -0.62
C THR A 36 5.75 -3.83 -0.13
N HIS A 37 4.93 -4.24 0.85
CA HIS A 37 4.06 -3.32 1.62
C HIS A 37 4.79 -2.05 2.07
N THR A 38 5.98 -2.24 2.63
CA THR A 38 6.86 -1.15 3.06
C THR A 38 7.16 -0.17 1.93
N ASP A 39 7.49 -0.67 0.73
CA ASP A 39 7.78 0.17 -0.44
C ASP A 39 6.54 0.95 -0.88
N MET A 40 5.39 0.27 -0.93
CA MET A 40 4.14 0.88 -1.38
C MET A 40 3.65 1.96 -0.41
N THR A 41 3.71 1.68 0.90
CA THR A 41 3.43 2.63 1.97
C THR A 41 4.38 3.83 1.92
N HIS A 42 5.69 3.60 1.72
CA HIS A 42 6.66 4.69 1.61
C HIS A 42 6.41 5.59 0.40
N LEU A 43 6.24 4.98 -0.78
CA LEU A 43 6.04 5.69 -2.05
C LEU A 43 4.71 6.44 -2.08
N GLY A 44 3.62 5.80 -1.66
CA GLY A 44 2.31 6.43 -1.57
C GLY A 44 2.31 7.62 -0.62
N PHE A 45 2.98 7.50 0.54
CA PHE A 45 3.13 8.61 1.48
C PHE A 45 3.98 9.76 0.92
N ILE A 46 5.15 9.48 0.34
CA ILE A 46 6.03 10.52 -0.24
C ILE A 46 5.29 11.31 -1.32
N ARG A 47 4.53 10.64 -2.18
CA ARG A 47 3.73 11.29 -3.25
C ARG A 47 2.64 12.19 -2.66
N SER A 48 1.97 11.74 -1.60
CA SER A 48 0.98 12.56 -0.88
C SER A 48 1.62 13.75 -0.14
N LEU A 49 2.78 13.55 0.49
CA LEU A 49 3.52 14.60 1.18
C LEU A 49 3.97 15.72 0.23
N ALA A 50 4.42 15.38 -0.98
CA ALA A 50 4.75 16.37 -1.99
C ALA A 50 3.54 17.26 -2.35
N ARG A 51 2.33 16.68 -2.43
CA ARG A 51 1.08 17.44 -2.63
C ARG A 51 0.74 18.32 -1.43
N PHE A 52 0.89 17.80 -0.22
CA PHE A 52 0.70 18.57 1.01
C PHE A 52 1.60 19.81 1.02
N PHE A 53 2.89 19.67 0.70
CA PHE A 53 3.81 20.79 0.67
C PHE A 53 3.46 21.83 -0.40
N LEU A 54 3.06 21.41 -1.61
CA LEU A 54 2.63 22.33 -2.64
C LEU A 54 1.42 23.19 -2.20
N GLY A 55 0.45 22.59 -1.51
CA GLY A 55 -0.77 23.26 -1.07
C GLY A 55 -0.61 24.14 0.17
N THR A 56 0.46 23.96 0.95
CA THR A 56 0.67 24.66 2.22
C THR A 56 1.79 25.70 2.17
N HIS A 57 2.79 25.54 1.30
CA HIS A 57 3.93 26.46 1.17
C HIS A 57 3.79 27.46 0.00
N HIS A 58 2.58 28.02 -0.19
CA HIS A 58 2.35 29.06 -1.20
C HIS A 58 3.18 30.32 -0.90
N GLY A 59 4.25 30.54 -1.67
CA GLY A 59 5.07 31.76 -1.61
C GLY A 59 6.58 31.54 -1.66
N ASN A 60 7.08 30.33 -1.35
CA ASN A 60 8.50 30.01 -1.37
C ASN A 60 8.77 28.78 -2.25
N GLN A 61 9.42 28.99 -3.40
CA GLN A 61 10.28 28.06 -4.17
C GLN A 61 9.84 26.61 -4.49
N VAL A 62 8.71 26.09 -4.01
CA VAL A 62 8.20 24.75 -4.37
C VAL A 62 7.48 24.84 -5.71
N ASN A 63 8.23 24.59 -6.79
CA ASN A 63 7.70 24.53 -8.15
C ASN A 63 6.90 23.22 -8.37
N ALA A 64 5.98 23.22 -9.32
CA ALA A 64 5.31 22.02 -9.82
C ALA A 64 6.31 20.94 -10.34
N GLU A 65 7.58 21.30 -10.58
CA GLU A 65 8.66 20.37 -10.89
C GLU A 65 8.93 19.31 -9.82
N ILE A 66 8.47 19.51 -8.57
CA ILE A 66 8.56 18.48 -7.51
C ILE A 66 7.83 17.17 -7.86
N PHE A 67 6.92 17.21 -8.85
CA PHE A 67 6.23 16.04 -9.38
C PHE A 67 6.94 15.40 -10.59
N ASN A 68 7.91 16.09 -11.18
CA ASN A 68 8.63 15.64 -12.38
C ASN A 68 9.89 14.84 -12.04
N SER A 69 10.26 14.74 -10.76
CA SER A 69 11.44 14.00 -10.30
C SER A 69 11.17 13.11 -9.11
N THR A 70 11.90 11.99 -9.04
CA THR A 70 11.92 11.12 -7.87
C THR A 70 12.63 11.83 -6.72
N HIS A 71 11.95 11.98 -5.59
CA HIS A 71 12.52 12.51 -4.37
C HIS A 71 12.51 11.47 -3.25
N THR A 72 13.58 11.43 -2.46
CA THR A 72 13.49 10.86 -1.12
C THR A 72 12.74 11.82 -0.20
N ILE A 73 12.30 11.32 0.96
CA ILE A 73 11.66 12.20 1.96
C ILE A 73 12.62 13.30 2.45
N ASP A 74 13.92 13.01 2.58
CA ASP A 74 14.95 14.01 2.90
C ASP A 74 15.03 15.11 1.84
N GLU A 75 15.00 14.73 0.57
CA GLU A 75 15.04 15.68 -0.55
C GLU A 75 13.79 16.55 -0.59
N LEU A 76 12.60 15.97 -0.44
CA LEU A 76 11.35 16.73 -0.34
C LEU A 76 11.39 17.72 0.82
N TYR A 77 11.87 17.28 1.98
CA TYR A 77 11.91 18.09 3.19
C TYR A 77 12.96 19.21 3.10
N GLN A 78 14.10 18.95 2.46
CA GLN A 78 15.10 19.99 2.18
C GLN A 78 14.59 21.03 1.18
N LEU A 79 13.76 20.64 0.20
CA LEU A 79 13.18 21.57 -0.79
C LEU A 79 12.24 22.60 -0.14
N VAL A 80 11.50 22.22 0.90
CA VAL A 80 10.64 23.15 1.65
C VAL A 80 11.40 23.97 2.70
N HIS A 81 12.63 23.56 3.05
CA HIS A 81 13.51 24.25 3.98
C HIS A 81 14.90 24.50 3.38
N PRO A 82 15.02 25.33 2.32
CA PRO A 82 16.27 25.51 1.59
C PRO A 82 17.41 26.13 2.43
N ASP A 83 17.06 26.89 3.48
CA ASP A 83 18.03 27.55 4.35
C ASP A 83 18.56 26.64 5.48
N TRP A 84 18.02 25.43 5.63
CA TRP A 84 18.42 24.51 6.70
C TRP A 84 19.65 23.70 6.30
N SER A 85 20.58 23.52 7.24
CA SER A 85 21.69 22.58 7.08
C SER A 85 21.20 21.13 7.06
N ASN A 86 22.02 20.21 6.54
CA ASN A 86 21.72 18.78 6.56
C ASN A 86 21.44 18.24 7.97
N ASP A 87 22.13 18.76 8.99
CA ASP A 87 21.91 18.36 10.38
C ASP A 87 20.58 18.88 10.92
N GLN A 88 20.18 20.09 10.53
CA GLN A 88 18.85 20.62 10.85
C GLN A 88 17.76 19.79 10.17
N VAL A 89 17.88 19.49 8.86
CA VAL A 89 16.92 18.62 8.18
C VAL A 89 16.86 17.26 8.85
N LYS A 90 18.00 16.62 9.13
CA LYS A 90 18.04 15.32 9.82
C LYS A 90 17.31 15.35 11.17
N LEU A 91 17.54 16.38 11.98
CA LEU A 91 16.95 16.52 13.31
C LEU A 91 15.43 16.73 13.25
N TYR A 92 14.97 17.66 12.41
CA TYR A 92 13.55 18.03 12.33
C TYR A 92 12.71 17.05 11.50
N LEU A 93 13.32 16.31 10.57
CA LEU A 93 12.64 15.27 9.80
C LEU A 93 12.52 13.94 10.58
N HIS A 94 13.33 13.75 11.62
CA HIS A 94 13.37 12.50 12.38
C HIS A 94 12.01 12.06 12.96
N PRO A 95 11.17 12.95 13.55
CA PRO A 95 9.84 12.57 14.03
C PRO A 95 8.95 12.01 12.92
N LEU A 96 8.89 12.67 11.76
CA LEU A 96 8.14 12.20 10.60
C LEU A 96 8.64 10.83 10.11
N LYS A 97 9.97 10.63 10.02
CA LYS A 97 10.55 9.32 9.67
C LYS A 97 10.19 8.23 10.67
N SER A 98 10.23 8.53 11.97
CA SER A 98 9.82 7.59 13.03
C SER A 98 8.36 7.18 12.89
N ILE A 99 7.48 8.13 12.56
CA ILE A 99 6.06 7.87 12.34
C ILE A 99 5.82 6.99 11.11
N ILE A 100 6.50 7.27 9.99
CA ILE A 100 6.40 6.44 8.79
C ILE A 100 6.91 5.03 9.06
N ASP A 101 8.03 4.90 9.76
CA ASP A 101 8.58 3.60 10.16
C ASP A 101 7.59 2.83 11.05
N HIS A 102 6.92 3.50 12.00
CA HIS A 102 5.86 2.90 12.81
C HIS A 102 4.67 2.42 11.94
N ILE A 103 4.21 3.24 10.98
CA ILE A 103 3.13 2.84 10.06
C ILE A 103 3.54 1.60 9.26
N GLN A 104 4.76 1.56 8.73
CA GLN A 104 5.29 0.41 7.98
C GLN A 104 5.44 -0.85 8.85
N VAL A 105 5.80 -0.70 10.13
CA VAL A 105 5.80 -1.82 11.10
C VAL A 105 4.39 -2.35 11.28
N ARG A 106 3.40 -1.48 11.43
CA ARG A 106 2.01 -1.85 11.69
C ARG A 106 1.36 -2.50 10.49
N ASP A 107 1.67 -2.00 9.30
CA ASP A 107 1.35 -2.62 8.01
C ASP A 107 1.88 -4.06 7.95
N ALA A 108 3.19 -4.25 8.11
CA ALA A 108 3.81 -5.58 8.07
C ALA A 108 3.36 -6.53 9.20
N LEU A 109 2.85 -6.00 10.33
CA LEU A 109 2.38 -6.81 11.44
C LEU A 109 1.03 -7.48 11.17
N VAL A 110 0.27 -7.05 10.16
CA VAL A 110 -1.02 -7.67 9.83
C VAL A 110 -0.82 -9.15 9.44
N ASP A 111 0.24 -9.46 8.69
CA ASP A 111 0.64 -10.83 8.34
C ASP A 111 1.14 -11.67 9.52
N LEU A 112 1.57 -11.03 10.61
CA LEU A 112 2.24 -11.72 11.72
C LEU A 112 1.37 -11.85 12.96
N ASN A 113 0.41 -10.95 13.13
CA ASN A 113 -0.43 -10.91 14.30
C ASN A 113 -1.46 -12.05 14.24
N PRO A 114 -1.55 -12.91 15.27
CA PRO A 114 -2.52 -14.01 15.32
C PRO A 114 -3.98 -13.61 15.07
N SER A 115 -4.34 -12.36 15.38
CA SER A 115 -5.71 -11.87 15.19
C SER A 115 -6.04 -11.47 13.75
N THR A 116 -5.04 -11.34 12.88
CA THR A 116 -5.22 -10.83 11.51
C THR A 116 -4.60 -11.71 10.44
N LYS A 117 -3.50 -12.42 10.74
CA LYS A 117 -2.73 -13.21 9.76
C LYS A 117 -3.52 -14.30 9.02
N ASP A 118 -4.58 -14.81 9.65
CA ASP A 118 -5.46 -15.84 9.08
C ASP A 118 -6.88 -15.29 8.85
N LEU A 119 -7.08 -13.97 8.99
CA LEU A 119 -8.38 -13.32 8.90
C LEU A 119 -8.64 -12.88 7.45
N PRO A 120 -9.59 -13.48 6.71
CA PRO A 120 -9.83 -13.12 5.32
C PRO A 120 -10.16 -11.63 5.12
N SER A 121 -10.88 -11.01 6.05
CA SER A 121 -11.19 -9.59 5.96
C SER A 121 -9.97 -8.67 6.14
N ALA A 122 -8.84 -9.16 6.68
CA ALA A 122 -7.60 -8.39 6.73
C ALA A 122 -6.82 -8.42 5.39
N HIS A 123 -7.09 -9.39 4.52
CA HIS A 123 -6.28 -9.69 3.33
C HIS A 123 -7.08 -9.72 2.01
N PHE A 124 -8.39 -9.40 2.04
CA PHE A 124 -9.31 -9.57 0.90
C PHE A 124 -9.49 -11.00 0.40
N ASP A 125 -9.03 -11.99 1.15
CA ASP A 125 -9.20 -13.39 0.79
C ASP A 125 -10.64 -13.89 0.98
N ALA A 126 -10.87 -15.11 0.54
CA ALA A 126 -12.09 -15.91 0.64
C ALA A 126 -13.35 -15.16 0.17
N GLU A 127 -13.19 -14.27 -0.81
CA GLU A 127 -14.22 -13.37 -1.33
C GLU A 127 -14.82 -12.45 -0.24
N SER A 128 -14.07 -12.17 0.83
CA SER A 128 -14.48 -11.33 1.98
C SER A 128 -14.46 -9.82 1.66
N PHE A 129 -14.75 -9.44 0.41
CA PHE A 129 -14.71 -8.05 -0.08
C PHE A 129 -15.53 -7.07 0.77
N ILE A 130 -16.73 -7.48 1.22
CA ILE A 130 -17.57 -6.65 2.10
C ILE A 130 -16.91 -6.48 3.48
N GLY A 131 -16.37 -7.57 4.05
CA GLY A 131 -15.72 -7.56 5.35
C GLY A 131 -14.45 -6.71 5.34
N SER A 132 -13.60 -6.90 4.33
CA SER A 132 -12.37 -6.12 4.12
C SER A 132 -12.64 -4.65 3.90
N ASN A 133 -13.61 -4.31 3.05
CA ASN A 133 -13.97 -2.92 2.82
C ASN A 133 -14.51 -2.25 4.09
N ARG A 134 -15.39 -2.94 4.84
CA ARG A 134 -15.88 -2.44 6.13
C ARG A 134 -14.75 -2.25 7.13
N ARG A 135 -13.79 -3.18 7.19
CA ARG A 135 -12.59 -3.05 8.02
C ARG A 135 -11.82 -1.77 7.70
N ILE A 136 -11.58 -1.49 6.42
CA ILE A 136 -10.90 -0.26 5.96
C ILE A 136 -11.69 0.98 6.40
N MET A 137 -13.01 1.01 6.16
CA MET A 137 -13.88 2.13 6.55
C MET A 137 -13.87 2.37 8.07
N ASP A 138 -13.95 1.31 8.87
CA ASP A 138 -13.94 1.39 10.34
C ASP A 138 -12.59 1.89 10.89
N LEU A 139 -11.48 1.42 10.32
CA LEU A 139 -10.14 1.91 10.67
C LEU A 139 -9.98 3.38 10.28
N ARG A 140 -10.38 3.76 9.06
CA ARG A 140 -10.35 5.15 8.57
C ARG A 140 -11.14 6.08 9.49
N LYS A 141 -12.35 5.69 9.85
CA LYS A 141 -13.21 6.45 10.78
C LYS A 141 -12.51 6.70 12.11
N LYS A 142 -11.92 5.66 12.72
CA LYS A 142 -11.17 5.79 13.99
C LYS A 142 -9.94 6.70 13.84
N VAL A 143 -9.24 6.64 12.71
CA VAL A 143 -8.11 7.54 12.42
C VAL A 143 -8.57 8.99 12.39
N ILE A 144 -9.68 9.29 11.69
CA ILE A 144 -10.25 10.64 11.61
C ILE A 144 -10.70 11.13 12.99
N GLU A 145 -11.41 10.30 13.75
CA GLU A 145 -11.85 10.62 15.12
C GLU A 145 -10.67 10.94 16.04
N ASP A 146 -9.62 10.12 16.01
CA ASP A 146 -8.42 10.33 16.82
C ASP A 146 -7.64 11.58 16.36
N ALA A 147 -7.45 11.76 15.05
CA ALA A 147 -6.66 12.86 14.47
C ALA A 147 -7.31 14.24 14.67
N THR A 148 -8.63 14.33 14.62
CA THR A 148 -9.40 15.58 14.80
C THR A 148 -9.59 15.96 16.27
N ASN A 149 -9.27 15.06 17.21
CA ASN A 149 -9.29 15.36 18.63
C ASN A 149 -7.92 15.94 19.09
N PRO A 150 -7.86 17.23 19.48
CA PRO A 150 -6.59 17.88 19.82
C PRO A 150 -5.91 17.33 21.08
N ASN A 151 -6.66 16.60 21.93
CA ASN A 151 -6.16 16.05 23.19
C ASN A 151 -5.70 14.59 23.07
N LYS A 152 -5.86 13.97 21.90
CA LYS A 152 -5.60 12.54 21.70
C LYS A 152 -4.12 12.27 21.42
N ASP A 153 -3.56 11.22 22.01
CA ASP A 153 -2.30 10.67 21.52
C ASP A 153 -2.54 9.91 20.19
N LEU A 154 -1.73 10.22 19.19
CA LEU A 154 -1.95 9.78 17.80
C LEU A 154 -1.22 8.48 17.45
N ASP A 155 -0.51 7.86 18.39
CA ASP A 155 0.16 6.58 18.17
C ASP A 155 -0.81 5.48 17.69
N SER A 156 -1.96 5.38 18.36
CA SER A 156 -3.02 4.43 17.96
C SER A 156 -3.64 4.77 16.61
N ALA A 157 -3.68 6.04 16.20
CA ALA A 157 -4.16 6.43 14.88
C ALA A 157 -3.15 6.02 13.79
N ARG A 158 -1.86 6.28 14.02
CA ARG A 158 -0.77 5.86 13.13
C ARG A 158 -0.75 4.33 12.95
N GLY A 159 -0.96 3.57 14.02
CA GLY A 159 -1.03 2.11 13.89
C GLY A 159 -2.24 1.61 13.09
N LYS A 160 -3.41 2.25 13.23
CA LYS A 160 -4.58 1.94 12.40
C LYS A 160 -4.38 2.28 10.93
N ILE A 161 -3.56 3.28 10.60
CA ILE A 161 -3.18 3.57 9.22
C ILE A 161 -2.41 2.38 8.64
N GLY A 162 -1.40 1.85 9.36
CA GLY A 162 -0.67 0.66 8.91
C GLY A 162 -1.60 -0.54 8.69
N ASP A 163 -2.42 -0.85 9.69
CA ASP A 163 -3.41 -1.94 9.62
C ASP A 163 -4.39 -1.80 8.43
N LEU A 164 -4.74 -0.57 8.06
CA LEU A 164 -5.64 -0.24 6.94
C LEU A 164 -4.92 -0.39 5.61
N LEU A 165 -3.72 0.18 5.49
CA LEU A 165 -2.94 0.18 4.26
C LEU A 165 -2.61 -1.23 3.81
N HIS A 166 -2.30 -2.13 4.74
CA HIS A 166 -2.10 -3.54 4.44
C HIS A 166 -3.30 -4.14 3.72
N THR A 167 -4.49 -4.07 4.35
CA THR A 167 -5.73 -4.58 3.76
C THR A 167 -6.03 -3.93 2.41
N LEU A 168 -5.80 -2.62 2.27
CA LEU A 168 -6.02 -1.91 0.99
C LEU A 168 -5.08 -2.40 -0.13
N GLN A 169 -3.83 -2.71 0.20
CA GLN A 169 -2.81 -3.13 -0.76
C GLN A 169 -3.09 -4.58 -1.23
N ASP A 170 -3.49 -5.47 -0.32
CA ASP A 170 -3.80 -6.88 -0.62
C ASP A 170 -4.93 -7.06 -1.64
N PHE A 171 -5.87 -6.12 -1.69
CA PHE A 171 -6.92 -6.14 -2.72
C PHE A 171 -6.34 -6.33 -4.13
N TYR A 172 -5.21 -5.67 -4.44
CA TYR A 172 -4.64 -5.72 -5.78
C TYR A 172 -3.81 -6.98 -6.05
N SER A 173 -3.30 -7.65 -5.00
CA SER A 173 -2.57 -8.92 -5.16
C SER A 173 -3.48 -10.14 -5.11
N HIS A 174 -4.55 -10.11 -4.30
CA HIS A 174 -5.39 -11.28 -3.98
C HIS A 174 -6.73 -11.30 -4.72
N SER A 175 -7.11 -10.24 -5.44
CA SER A 175 -8.32 -10.23 -6.28
C SER A 175 -8.02 -10.44 -7.76
N ASN A 176 -9.07 -10.55 -8.58
CA ASN A 176 -8.99 -10.55 -10.04
C ASN A 176 -9.00 -9.15 -10.68
N TRP A 177 -8.75 -8.06 -9.92
CA TRP A 177 -8.89 -6.69 -10.41
C TRP A 177 -8.12 -6.42 -11.70
N ILE A 178 -6.87 -6.87 -11.78
CA ILE A 178 -6.00 -6.64 -12.92
C ILE A 178 -6.39 -7.57 -14.09
N GLU A 179 -6.78 -8.79 -13.77
CA GLU A 179 -7.24 -9.80 -14.73
C GLU A 179 -8.56 -9.38 -15.41
N MET A 180 -9.36 -8.52 -14.78
CA MET A 180 -10.50 -7.83 -15.41
C MET A 180 -10.09 -6.75 -16.41
N GLY A 181 -8.79 -6.49 -16.59
CA GLY A 181 -8.27 -5.43 -17.44
C GLY A 181 -8.38 -4.04 -16.81
N LYS A 182 -8.50 -3.93 -15.49
CA LYS A 182 -8.53 -2.63 -14.79
C LYS A 182 -7.12 -2.07 -14.72
N THR A 183 -6.94 -0.85 -15.21
CA THR A 183 -5.68 -0.11 -15.20
C THR A 183 -5.67 1.02 -14.17
N GLU A 184 -6.81 1.27 -13.52
CA GLU A 184 -6.99 2.28 -12.49
C GLU A 184 -7.41 1.64 -11.16
N ILE A 185 -7.21 2.37 -10.08
CA ILE A 185 -7.61 1.96 -8.73
C ILE A 185 -9.13 1.88 -8.58
N ASN A 186 -9.58 1.04 -7.66
CA ASN A 186 -10.97 1.05 -7.24
C ASN A 186 -11.21 2.19 -6.24
N HIS A 187 -11.74 3.32 -6.73
CA HIS A 187 -11.98 4.50 -5.91
C HIS A 187 -13.03 4.30 -4.80
N CYS A 188 -13.84 3.24 -4.86
CA CYS A 188 -14.86 2.94 -3.86
C CYS A 188 -14.29 2.30 -2.58
N ILE A 189 -13.11 1.66 -2.63
CA ILE A 189 -12.55 0.95 -1.46
C ILE A 189 -12.28 1.94 -0.33
N GLY A 190 -12.83 1.64 0.85
CA GLY A 190 -12.73 2.48 2.05
C GLY A 190 -13.60 3.73 2.03
N MET A 191 -14.37 3.95 0.96
CA MET A 191 -15.20 5.15 0.73
C MET A 191 -16.69 4.82 0.62
N GLU A 192 -17.03 3.70 -0.02
CA GLU A 192 -18.41 3.26 -0.27
C GLU A 192 -18.61 1.81 0.17
N GLU A 193 -19.81 1.42 0.61
CA GLU A 193 -20.09 0.02 1.00
C GLU A 193 -19.99 -0.95 -0.18
N ASN A 194 -20.38 -0.53 -1.38
CA ASN A 194 -20.33 -1.35 -2.58
C ASN A 194 -19.07 -1.02 -3.39
N ILE A 195 -18.16 -1.99 -3.48
CA ILE A 195 -16.91 -1.86 -4.22
C ILE A 195 -16.90 -2.65 -5.54
N GLY A 196 -18.03 -3.23 -5.92
CA GLY A 196 -18.19 -4.08 -7.10
C GLY A 196 -19.12 -5.26 -6.84
N GLN A 197 -19.58 -5.89 -7.93
CA GLN A 197 -20.30 -7.15 -7.84
C GLN A 197 -19.32 -8.25 -7.41
N ILE A 198 -19.69 -9.08 -6.43
CA ILE A 198 -18.85 -10.16 -5.90
C ILE A 198 -19.41 -11.50 -6.38
N ALA A 199 -18.53 -12.45 -6.67
CA ALA A 199 -18.91 -13.80 -7.06
C ALA A 199 -19.72 -14.46 -5.93
N ASP A 200 -20.80 -15.16 -6.30
CA ASP A 200 -21.56 -15.94 -5.32
C ASP A 200 -20.73 -17.13 -4.81
N ILE A 201 -20.97 -17.58 -3.57
CA ILE A 201 -20.26 -18.72 -2.98
C ILE A 201 -20.36 -20.01 -3.81
N HIS A 202 -21.40 -20.17 -4.63
CA HIS A 202 -21.62 -21.28 -5.55
C HIS A 202 -21.25 -20.98 -7.01
N GLN A 203 -20.75 -19.77 -7.30
CA GLN A 203 -20.27 -19.40 -8.62
C GLN A 203 -18.82 -19.84 -8.81
N ALA A 204 -18.57 -20.63 -9.85
CA ALA A 204 -17.23 -21.01 -10.26
C ALA A 204 -16.42 -19.79 -10.70
N THR A 205 -15.15 -19.70 -10.29
CA THR A 205 -14.29 -18.55 -10.58
C THR A 205 -12.96 -18.91 -11.21
N CYS A 206 -12.44 -20.12 -10.96
CA CYS A 206 -11.17 -20.60 -11.52
C CYS A 206 -11.30 -21.94 -12.27
N ILE A 207 -10.34 -22.22 -13.17
CA ILE A 207 -10.20 -23.46 -13.94
C ILE A 207 -8.76 -23.96 -13.91
N SER A 208 -8.55 -25.28 -13.97
CA SER A 208 -7.21 -25.87 -13.99
C SER A 208 -6.45 -25.64 -15.30
N ASP A 209 -7.16 -25.53 -16.43
CA ASP A 209 -6.56 -25.50 -17.78
C ASP A 209 -5.70 -24.24 -18.03
N GLY A 210 -5.87 -23.19 -17.23
CA GLY A 210 -5.02 -22.00 -17.25
C GLY A 210 -3.74 -22.13 -16.41
N CYS A 211 -3.46 -23.27 -15.79
CA CYS A 211 -2.34 -23.43 -14.87
C CYS A 211 -1.41 -24.58 -15.27
N THR A 212 -0.10 -24.31 -15.26
CA THR A 212 0.95 -25.31 -15.44
C THR A 212 1.57 -25.64 -14.10
N LYS A 213 1.52 -26.92 -13.70
CA LYS A 213 2.21 -27.41 -12.50
C LYS A 213 3.71 -27.59 -12.79
N ILE A 214 4.54 -26.95 -11.96
CA ILE A 214 5.99 -27.01 -12.05
C ILE A 214 6.54 -27.75 -10.83
N LYS A 215 7.50 -28.66 -11.06
CA LYS A 215 8.22 -29.35 -9.98
C LYS A 215 9.69 -28.96 -10.01
N SER A 216 10.21 -28.44 -8.90
CA SER A 216 11.61 -28.06 -8.77
C SER A 216 12.31 -28.83 -7.65
N LYS A 217 13.57 -29.20 -7.90
CA LYS A 217 14.40 -29.83 -6.87
C LYS A 217 14.80 -28.79 -5.85
N CYS A 218 14.66 -29.14 -4.57
CA CYS A 218 15.14 -28.31 -3.48
C CYS A 218 16.67 -28.41 -3.33
N SER A 219 17.31 -27.27 -3.12
CA SER A 219 18.66 -27.18 -2.56
C SER A 219 18.71 -27.77 -1.13
N ILE A 220 19.91 -28.05 -0.62
CA ILE A 220 20.09 -28.56 0.75
C ILE A 220 19.47 -27.59 1.77
N LEU A 221 19.67 -26.28 1.58
CA LEU A 221 19.12 -25.26 2.45
C LEU A 221 17.58 -25.22 2.38
N GLN A 222 17.00 -25.33 1.19
CA GLN A 222 15.55 -25.39 1.01
C GLN A 222 14.94 -26.63 1.68
N LYS A 223 15.62 -27.79 1.66
CA LYS A 223 15.15 -29.00 2.35
C LYS A 223 15.11 -28.88 3.88
N LEU A 224 15.93 -28.00 4.45
CA LEU A 224 15.95 -27.75 5.90
C LEU A 224 14.77 -26.88 6.35
N ILE A 225 14.18 -26.12 5.42
CA ILE A 225 13.18 -25.08 5.72
C ILE A 225 11.80 -25.50 5.20
N LEU A 226 11.74 -26.06 3.99
CA LEU A 226 10.53 -26.55 3.36
C LEU A 226 10.33 -28.03 3.72
N LYS A 227 9.22 -28.32 4.41
CA LYS A 227 8.83 -29.70 4.77
C LYS A 227 8.47 -30.55 3.54
N ASN A 228 8.11 -29.90 2.43
CA ASN A 228 7.66 -30.55 1.20
C ASN A 228 8.66 -30.30 0.07
N CYS A 229 9.47 -31.31 -0.22
CA CYS A 229 10.41 -31.33 -1.35
C CYS A 229 10.22 -32.64 -2.15
N PRO A 230 10.21 -32.60 -3.51
CA PRO A 230 10.42 -31.45 -4.39
C PRO A 230 9.34 -30.38 -4.23
N MET A 231 9.68 -29.12 -4.52
CA MET A 231 8.72 -28.03 -4.51
C MET A 231 7.76 -28.19 -5.67
N GLU A 232 6.47 -28.05 -5.39
CA GLU A 232 5.43 -28.03 -6.40
C GLU A 232 4.74 -26.67 -6.34
N TYR A 233 4.78 -25.93 -7.45
CA TYR A 233 4.16 -24.62 -7.60
C TYR A 233 3.53 -24.50 -9.00
N TYR A 234 2.89 -23.37 -9.28
CA TYR A 234 2.07 -23.20 -10.47
C TYR A 234 2.43 -21.91 -11.20
N ASP A 235 2.48 -21.97 -12.53
CA ASP A 235 2.45 -20.80 -13.40
C ASP A 235 1.05 -20.74 -14.02
N CYS A 236 0.28 -19.74 -13.65
CA CYS A 236 -1.11 -19.60 -14.07
C CYS A 236 -1.27 -18.39 -14.97
N LYS A 237 -1.92 -18.60 -16.11
CA LYS A 237 -2.32 -17.58 -17.07
C LYS A 237 -3.74 -17.91 -17.54
N ASN A 238 -4.66 -16.98 -17.39
CA ASN A 238 -6.06 -17.15 -17.79
C ASN A 238 -6.75 -18.35 -17.09
N ASN A 239 -6.42 -18.61 -15.82
CA ASN A 239 -7.11 -19.59 -15.00
C ASN A 239 -8.38 -19.01 -14.34
N ILE A 240 -8.53 -17.68 -14.27
CA ILE A 240 -9.77 -17.03 -13.86
C ILE A 240 -10.75 -17.04 -15.03
N ARG A 241 -12.01 -17.41 -14.78
CA ARG A 241 -13.01 -17.56 -15.83
C ARG A 241 -13.28 -16.23 -16.56
N ASP A 242 -13.10 -16.24 -17.89
CA ASP A 242 -13.31 -15.08 -18.75
C ASP A 242 -14.67 -14.39 -18.56
N GLU A 243 -15.74 -15.16 -18.34
CA GLU A 243 -17.09 -14.63 -18.15
C GLU A 243 -17.18 -13.76 -16.90
N LEU A 244 -16.52 -14.18 -15.82
CA LEU A 244 -16.42 -13.43 -14.56
C LEU A 244 -15.73 -12.08 -14.81
N ASN A 245 -14.60 -12.11 -15.51
CA ASN A 245 -13.81 -10.92 -15.80
C ASN A 245 -14.56 -9.95 -16.73
N LYS A 246 -15.21 -10.46 -17.78
CA LYS A 246 -16.01 -9.65 -18.73
C LYS A 246 -17.22 -9.00 -18.07
N GLN A 247 -17.80 -9.65 -17.05
CA GLN A 247 -18.93 -9.11 -16.29
C GLN A 247 -18.50 -8.14 -15.18
N GLY A 248 -17.20 -8.02 -14.90
CA GLY A 248 -16.70 -7.16 -13.83
C GLY A 248 -17.00 -7.71 -12.43
N ILE A 249 -17.10 -9.03 -12.29
CA ILE A 249 -17.38 -9.68 -11.01
C ILE A 249 -16.06 -9.96 -10.28
N LEU A 250 -15.99 -9.52 -9.03
CA LEU A 250 -14.88 -9.72 -8.12
C LEU A 250 -14.83 -11.16 -7.59
N THR A 251 -13.65 -11.75 -7.61
CA THR A 251 -13.29 -12.97 -6.86
C THR A 251 -11.93 -12.75 -6.24
N SER A 252 -11.66 -13.45 -5.13
CA SER A 252 -10.36 -13.49 -4.50
C SER A 252 -9.98 -14.92 -4.13
N ASP A 253 -8.73 -15.10 -3.71
CA ASP A 253 -8.23 -16.41 -3.38
C ASP A 253 -8.80 -16.99 -2.08
N TYR A 254 -8.77 -18.32 -1.96
CA TYR A 254 -8.93 -19.01 -0.68
C TYR A 254 -7.59 -19.60 -0.23
N MET A 255 -7.34 -19.59 1.08
CA MET A 255 -6.14 -20.15 1.69
C MET A 255 -6.48 -21.16 2.80
N SER A 256 -5.52 -22.03 3.12
CA SER A 256 -5.62 -22.94 4.27
C SER A 256 -5.58 -22.20 5.61
N ASN A 257 -6.33 -22.69 6.60
CA ASN A 257 -6.36 -22.22 7.99
C ASN A 257 -6.99 -20.84 8.23
N GLN A 258 -7.72 -20.30 7.24
CA GLN A 258 -8.43 -19.04 7.41
C GLN A 258 -9.54 -19.15 8.47
N LEU A 259 -9.67 -18.12 9.30
CA LEU A 259 -10.68 -17.97 10.33
C LEU A 259 -11.41 -16.65 10.15
N ASN A 260 -12.74 -16.64 10.19
CA ASN A 260 -13.51 -15.39 10.16
C ASN A 260 -13.42 -14.64 11.51
N GLU A 261 -14.08 -13.49 11.62
CA GLU A 261 -14.08 -12.65 12.83
C GLU A 261 -14.64 -13.36 14.08
N LYS A 262 -15.32 -14.50 13.92
CA LYS A 262 -15.86 -15.35 14.99
C LYS A 262 -14.98 -16.57 15.28
N GLU A 263 -13.77 -16.61 14.73
CA GLU A 263 -12.84 -17.75 14.83
C GLU A 263 -13.38 -19.04 14.17
N GLU A 264 -14.32 -18.91 13.23
CA GLU A 264 -14.86 -20.06 12.49
C GLU A 264 -14.05 -20.32 11.21
N PRO A 265 -13.75 -21.59 10.86
CA PRO A 265 -13.00 -21.91 9.65
C PRO A 265 -13.69 -21.44 8.38
N VAL A 266 -12.93 -20.72 7.55
CA VAL A 266 -13.32 -20.36 6.18
C VAL A 266 -12.57 -21.30 5.24
N LEU A 267 -13.32 -22.14 4.53
CA LEU A 267 -12.76 -23.18 3.67
C LEU A 267 -13.10 -22.88 2.22
N LYS A 268 -12.14 -23.14 1.32
CA LYS A 268 -12.38 -23.18 -0.13
C LYS A 268 -13.57 -24.11 -0.43
N PRO A 269 -14.67 -23.59 -1.01
CA PRO A 269 -15.84 -24.40 -1.35
C PRO A 269 -15.50 -25.59 -2.23
N THR A 270 -15.97 -26.78 -1.84
CA THR A 270 -15.77 -28.02 -2.59
C THR A 270 -16.72 -28.07 -3.79
N ASN A 271 -16.22 -28.58 -4.93
CA ASN A 271 -16.99 -28.75 -6.17
C ASN A 271 -17.59 -27.47 -6.79
N VAL A 272 -17.15 -26.28 -6.36
CA VAL A 272 -17.57 -24.99 -6.97
C VAL A 272 -16.52 -24.45 -7.95
N GLU A 273 -15.27 -24.88 -7.82
CA GLU A 273 -14.14 -24.34 -8.60
C GLU A 273 -13.78 -22.88 -8.28
N LYS A 274 -13.59 -22.61 -6.99
CA LYS A 274 -13.03 -21.36 -6.49
C LYS A 274 -11.52 -21.27 -6.68
N CYS A 275 -11.01 -20.06 -6.74
CA CYS A 275 -9.57 -19.80 -6.81
C CYS A 275 -8.87 -20.09 -5.48
N SER A 276 -7.64 -20.55 -5.56
CA SER A 276 -6.73 -20.67 -4.40
C SER A 276 -5.75 -19.51 -4.38
N HIS A 277 -5.02 -19.34 -3.28
CA HIS A 277 -3.96 -18.35 -3.22
C HIS A 277 -2.84 -18.80 -4.13
N GLY A 278 -2.42 -20.06 -3.99
CA GLY A 278 -1.55 -20.73 -4.96
C GLY A 278 -0.05 -20.65 -4.67
N SER A 279 0.34 -20.14 -3.51
CA SER A 279 1.75 -20.20 -3.08
C SER A 279 2.15 -21.64 -2.77
N VAL A 280 3.45 -21.95 -2.77
CA VAL A 280 3.97 -23.28 -2.39
C VAL A 280 3.54 -23.75 -0.98
N MET A 281 3.08 -22.83 -0.13
CA MET A 281 2.60 -23.13 1.22
C MET A 281 1.08 -23.32 1.29
N ASP A 282 0.34 -22.91 0.26
CA ASP A 282 -1.10 -23.06 0.18
C ASP A 282 -1.51 -24.46 -0.28
N LYS A 283 -1.96 -25.29 0.67
CA LYS A 283 -2.40 -26.65 0.37
C LYS A 283 -3.67 -26.69 -0.50
N THR A 284 -4.45 -25.61 -0.54
CA THR A 284 -5.68 -25.55 -1.34
C THR A 284 -5.39 -25.44 -2.84
N ALA A 285 -4.16 -25.08 -3.20
CA ALA A 285 -3.68 -24.94 -4.58
C ALA A 285 -3.49 -26.28 -5.33
N HIS A 286 -3.49 -27.41 -4.64
CA HIS A 286 -3.26 -28.74 -5.25
C HIS A 286 -4.53 -29.47 -5.68
N PRO A 287 -5.64 -29.46 -4.92
CA PRO A 287 -6.92 -29.93 -5.40
C PRO A 287 -7.49 -29.05 -6.53
N SER A 288 -8.28 -29.62 -7.43
CA SER A 288 -8.90 -28.88 -8.54
C SER A 288 -9.87 -27.79 -8.04
N PRO A 289 -9.88 -26.59 -8.66
CA PRO A 289 -8.95 -26.13 -9.69
C PRO A 289 -7.57 -25.86 -9.08
N ILE A 290 -6.53 -26.34 -9.78
CA ILE A 290 -5.13 -26.20 -9.34
C ILE A 290 -4.63 -24.77 -9.50
N GLY A 291 -3.54 -24.43 -8.80
CA GLY A 291 -2.91 -23.13 -8.91
C GLY A 291 -3.51 -22.09 -7.98
N GLY A 292 -3.66 -20.87 -8.47
CA GLY A 292 -4.22 -19.77 -7.70
C GLY A 292 -4.11 -18.44 -8.42
N ILE A 293 -4.40 -17.34 -7.72
CA ILE A 293 -4.48 -16.00 -8.34
C ILE A 293 -3.56 -14.96 -7.71
N ASN A 294 -2.82 -15.29 -6.65
CA ASN A 294 -2.02 -14.28 -5.94
C ASN A 294 -0.88 -13.71 -6.83
N LYS A 295 -0.55 -12.45 -6.55
CA LYS A 295 0.46 -11.62 -7.27
C LYS A 295 1.51 -11.04 -6.32
N ASP A 296 1.72 -11.67 -5.16
CA ASP A 296 2.49 -11.11 -4.04
C ASP A 296 3.95 -10.84 -4.37
N THR A 297 4.53 -11.64 -5.26
CA THR A 297 5.95 -11.57 -5.61
C THR A 297 6.15 -11.78 -7.09
N VAL A 298 7.31 -11.35 -7.59
CA VAL A 298 7.78 -11.71 -8.95
C VAL A 298 8.25 -13.16 -9.07
N THR A 299 8.18 -13.94 -7.98
CA THR A 299 8.73 -15.29 -7.93
C THR A 299 7.61 -16.33 -8.13
N PRO A 300 7.66 -17.15 -9.20
CA PRO A 300 6.60 -18.12 -9.51
C PRO A 300 6.31 -19.15 -8.40
N VAL A 301 7.28 -19.40 -7.52
CA VAL A 301 7.13 -20.31 -6.37
C VAL A 301 6.07 -19.82 -5.38
N TYR A 302 5.98 -18.51 -5.19
CA TYR A 302 5.08 -17.89 -4.22
C TYR A 302 3.81 -17.38 -4.90
N SER A 303 3.90 -16.99 -6.17
CA SER A 303 2.81 -16.33 -6.87
C SER A 303 2.53 -16.98 -8.23
N PRO A 304 1.38 -17.64 -8.41
CA PRO A 304 0.99 -18.16 -9.72
C PRO A 304 0.84 -17.08 -10.78
N HIS A 305 0.41 -15.87 -10.37
CA HIS A 305 0.28 -14.69 -11.25
C HIS A 305 1.46 -13.72 -11.07
N TYR A 306 2.67 -14.23 -10.79
CA TYR A 306 3.87 -13.41 -10.60
C TYR A 306 4.13 -12.36 -11.69
N HIS A 307 3.67 -12.62 -12.91
CA HIS A 307 3.80 -11.72 -14.07
C HIS A 307 2.93 -10.46 -13.99
N LEU A 308 1.97 -10.39 -13.06
CA LEU A 308 1.11 -9.23 -12.79
C LEU A 308 1.51 -8.49 -11.49
N HIS A 309 2.62 -8.88 -10.85
CA HIS A 309 3.05 -8.32 -9.58
C HIS A 309 3.27 -6.79 -9.65
N PHE A 310 3.91 -6.33 -10.72
CA PHE A 310 4.22 -4.91 -10.88
C PHE A 310 2.96 -4.08 -11.15
N GLU A 311 2.02 -4.58 -11.95
CA GLU A 311 0.71 -3.97 -12.16
C GLU A 311 -0.07 -3.88 -10.84
N ALA A 312 -0.06 -4.95 -10.04
CA ALA A 312 -0.68 -4.95 -8.71
C ALA A 312 -0.05 -3.91 -7.78
N ALA A 313 1.27 -3.90 -7.70
CA ALA A 313 2.00 -2.95 -6.88
C ALA A 313 1.77 -1.48 -7.31
N LYS A 314 1.70 -1.22 -8.63
CA LYS A 314 1.38 0.11 -9.17
C LYS A 314 0.04 0.61 -8.65
N LEU A 315 -1.02 -0.20 -8.76
CA LEU A 315 -2.35 0.17 -8.30
C LEU A 315 -2.42 0.29 -6.76
N ALA A 316 -1.74 -0.59 -6.04
CA ALA A 316 -1.65 -0.51 -4.58
C ALA A 316 -0.93 0.77 -4.09
N ILE A 317 0.13 1.21 -4.78
CA ILE A 317 0.78 2.52 -4.53
C ILE A 317 -0.17 3.68 -4.79
N GLN A 318 -0.89 3.66 -5.91
CA GLN A 318 -1.86 4.71 -6.25
C GLN A 318 -3.01 4.78 -5.25
N ALA A 319 -3.50 3.63 -4.78
CA ALA A 319 -4.56 3.56 -3.78
C ALA A 319 -4.06 4.06 -2.41
N THR A 320 -2.83 3.73 -2.05
CA THR A 320 -2.15 4.26 -0.85
C THR A 320 -2.00 5.78 -0.92
N GLU A 321 -1.57 6.32 -2.07
CA GLU A 321 -1.49 7.76 -2.31
C GLU A 321 -2.88 8.43 -2.17
N GLN A 322 -3.92 7.86 -2.79
CA GLN A 322 -5.29 8.36 -2.66
C GLN A 322 -5.72 8.37 -1.19
N PHE A 323 -5.48 7.29 -0.44
CA PHE A 323 -5.85 7.21 0.97
C PHE A 323 -5.31 8.41 1.76
N PHE A 324 -4.01 8.71 1.64
CA PHE A 324 -3.40 9.84 2.36
C PHE A 324 -3.94 11.19 1.88
N ASN A 325 -4.15 11.37 0.58
CA ASN A 325 -4.73 12.60 0.03
C ASN A 325 -6.15 12.84 0.54
N GLU A 326 -7.00 11.81 0.54
CA GLU A 326 -8.37 11.93 1.07
C GLU A 326 -8.35 12.10 2.60
N LEU A 327 -7.45 11.42 3.32
CA LEU A 327 -7.30 11.62 4.76
C LEU A 327 -6.94 13.07 5.07
N HIS A 328 -6.00 13.65 4.32
CA HIS A 328 -5.64 15.06 4.42
C HIS A 328 -6.84 15.98 4.21
N LYS A 329 -7.66 15.73 3.18
CA LYS A 329 -8.89 16.49 2.94
C LYS A 329 -9.88 16.38 4.11
N ASP A 330 -10.05 15.18 4.66
CA ASP A 330 -11.01 14.92 5.75
C ASP A 330 -10.63 15.59 7.07
N ILE A 331 -9.33 15.63 7.41
CA ILE A 331 -8.86 16.15 8.71
C ILE A 331 -8.30 17.58 8.64
N GLY A 332 -7.98 18.07 7.44
CA GLY A 332 -7.41 19.39 7.19
C GLY A 332 -5.92 19.52 7.52
N ASN A 333 -5.31 20.63 7.06
CA ASN A 333 -3.86 20.86 7.13
C ASN A 333 -3.26 20.68 8.53
N ALA A 334 -3.86 21.30 9.55
CA ALA A 334 -3.31 21.30 10.91
C ALA A 334 -3.32 19.92 11.57
N ASN A 335 -4.38 19.14 11.36
CA ASN A 335 -4.46 17.79 11.93
C ASN A 335 -3.57 16.82 11.15
N PHE A 336 -3.44 16.99 9.84
CA PHE A 336 -2.51 16.20 9.02
C PHE A 336 -1.05 16.44 9.42
N ASP A 337 -0.67 17.72 9.57
CA ASP A 337 0.63 18.13 10.10
C ASP A 337 0.93 17.48 11.46
N ARG A 338 -0.02 17.54 12.40
CA ARG A 338 0.09 16.92 13.73
C ARG A 338 0.16 15.39 13.69
N LEU A 339 -0.63 14.75 12.83
CA LEU A 339 -0.69 13.30 12.70
C LEU A 339 0.66 12.73 12.27
N PHE A 340 1.35 13.41 11.35
CA PHE A 340 2.63 12.97 10.83
C PHE A 340 3.85 13.72 11.40
N ALA A 341 3.63 14.69 12.29
CA ALA A 341 4.67 15.59 12.81
C ALA A 341 5.51 16.21 11.68
N ILE A 342 4.84 16.71 10.62
CA ILE A 342 5.52 17.31 9.46
C ILE A 342 6.27 18.57 9.89
N ASN A 343 5.64 19.43 10.70
CA ASN A 343 6.30 20.51 11.42
C ASN A 343 6.42 20.11 12.91
N PRO A 344 7.56 19.55 13.34
CA PRO A 344 7.69 19.05 14.70
C PRO A 344 7.69 20.18 15.74
N THR A 345 7.10 19.93 16.90
CA THR A 345 7.21 20.81 18.08
C THR A 345 8.57 20.66 18.76
N GLU A 346 8.91 21.58 19.68
CA GLU A 346 10.15 21.51 20.49
C GLU A 346 10.30 20.15 21.18
N LYS A 347 9.22 19.63 21.78
CA LYS A 347 9.22 18.30 22.41
C LYS A 347 9.59 17.18 21.42
N HIS A 348 9.09 17.24 20.19
CA HIS A 348 9.45 16.24 19.17
C HIS A 348 10.93 16.35 18.80
N VAL A 349 11.47 17.56 18.70
CA VAL A 349 12.88 17.82 18.40
C VAL A 349 13.80 17.35 19.53
N GLU A 350 13.42 17.55 20.79
CA GLU A 350 14.15 17.02 21.95
C GLU A 350 14.23 15.49 21.93
N MET A 351 13.09 14.83 21.68
CA MET A 351 13.04 13.37 21.54
C MET A 351 13.88 12.88 20.36
N ALA A 352 13.85 13.59 19.23
CA ALA A 352 14.67 13.28 18.07
C ALA A 352 16.17 13.42 18.36
N ALA A 353 16.58 14.46 19.10
CA ALA A 353 17.98 14.63 19.49
C ALA A 353 18.48 13.44 20.33
N THR A 354 17.71 13.03 21.33
CA THR A 354 18.04 11.84 22.15
C THR A 354 18.12 10.56 21.32
N ALA A 355 17.17 10.33 20.40
CA ALA A 355 17.17 9.15 19.54
C ALA A 355 18.40 9.12 18.60
N ILE A 356 18.77 10.29 18.05
CA ILE A 356 19.95 10.43 17.18
C ILE A 356 21.23 10.20 17.97
N GLU A 357 21.36 10.74 19.18
CA GLU A 357 22.51 10.52 20.08
C GLU A 357 22.66 9.04 20.45
N ASN A 358 21.54 8.36 20.71
CA ASN A 358 21.50 6.92 20.97
C ASN A 358 21.71 6.05 19.73
N ASN A 359 21.83 6.67 18.54
CA ASN A 359 21.96 6.00 17.25
C ASN A 359 20.83 4.98 17.00
N GLU A 360 19.61 5.36 17.40
CA GLU A 360 18.40 4.60 17.14
C GLU A 360 18.20 4.42 15.64
N LYS A 361 17.73 3.24 15.24
CA LYS A 361 17.57 2.87 13.83
C LYS A 361 16.12 2.64 13.51
N PHE A 362 15.68 3.20 12.39
CA PHE A 362 14.42 2.84 11.75
C PHE A 362 14.48 1.42 11.22
N HIS A 363 13.40 0.67 11.42
CA HIS A 363 13.25 -0.72 10.97
C HIS A 363 13.35 -0.85 9.45
N PHE A 364 12.76 0.09 8.72
CA PHE A 364 12.62 0.04 7.26
C PHE A 364 13.37 1.17 6.54
N LEU A 365 13.56 2.33 7.19
CA LEU A 365 14.17 3.50 6.56
C LEU A 365 15.72 3.55 6.64
N THR A 366 16.36 2.57 7.28
CA THR A 366 17.83 2.53 7.32
C THR A 366 18.37 1.66 6.18
N ALA A 367 19.36 2.18 5.44
CA ALA A 367 20.08 1.41 4.43
C ALA A 367 20.78 0.23 5.12
N THR A 368 20.12 -0.93 5.09
CA THR A 368 20.64 -2.28 5.39
C THR A 368 21.05 -2.59 6.83
N ARG A 369 20.08 -3.11 7.60
CA ARG A 369 20.22 -4.33 8.44
C ARG A 369 18.89 -4.75 9.06
N SER A 370 17.85 -4.90 8.26
CA SER A 370 16.63 -5.54 8.74
C SER A 370 16.89 -7.06 8.85
N ILE A 371 16.83 -7.52 10.10
CA ILE A 371 16.80 -8.91 10.59
C ILE A 371 18.14 -9.67 10.58
N GLY A 372 18.87 -9.57 11.71
CA GLY A 372 19.40 -10.71 12.50
C GLY A 372 20.16 -11.88 11.86
N LEU A 373 20.47 -11.89 10.56
CA LEU A 373 21.30 -12.92 9.93
C LEU A 373 22.74 -12.38 9.85
N SER A 374 23.68 -13.21 10.31
CA SER A 374 25.08 -12.84 10.44
C SER A 374 25.65 -12.35 9.11
N SER A 375 26.55 -11.38 9.22
CA SER A 375 27.17 -10.61 8.16
C SER A 375 28.18 -11.37 7.29
N GLY A 376 27.93 -12.65 7.02
CA GLY A 376 28.65 -13.39 5.99
C GLY A 376 27.90 -13.29 4.66
N ASP A 377 28.48 -12.59 3.67
CA ASP A 377 28.17 -12.71 2.24
C ASP A 377 26.97 -11.95 1.64
N ILE A 378 26.75 -10.67 1.97
CA ILE A 378 25.81 -9.85 1.19
C ILE A 378 26.35 -8.45 0.95
N ASN A 379 26.90 -8.25 -0.25
CA ASN A 379 27.34 -6.95 -0.77
C ASN A 379 26.14 -6.17 -1.35
N PHE A 380 25.12 -5.89 -0.54
CA PHE A 380 23.91 -5.19 -0.99
C PHE A 380 23.63 -4.00 -0.08
N GLN A 381 24.35 -2.89 -0.30
CA GLN A 381 24.05 -1.58 0.28
C GLN A 381 23.41 -0.69 -0.79
N LYS A 382 22.16 -0.97 -1.18
CA LYS A 382 21.38 -0.01 -1.96
C LYS A 382 20.85 1.07 -1.01
N THR A 383 21.00 2.34 -1.40
CA THR A 383 20.35 3.45 -0.68
C THR A 383 18.84 3.44 -0.97
N ILE A 384 18.02 4.04 -0.08
CA ILE A 384 16.57 4.21 -0.34
C ILE A 384 16.33 4.84 -1.70
N LYS A 385 17.11 5.86 -2.07
CA LYS A 385 17.02 6.54 -3.36
C LYS A 385 17.16 5.57 -4.54
N GLN A 386 18.15 4.67 -4.49
CA GLN A 386 18.36 3.67 -5.55
C GLN A 386 17.19 2.69 -5.63
N ARG A 387 16.64 2.26 -4.50
CA ARG A 387 15.46 1.38 -4.47
C ARG A 387 14.21 2.06 -5.03
N LEU A 388 13.98 3.33 -4.68
CA LEU A 388 12.86 4.10 -5.25
C LEU A 388 13.01 4.30 -6.76
N GLN A 389 14.22 4.62 -7.23
CA GLN A 389 14.51 4.77 -8.66
C GLN A 389 14.26 3.47 -9.43
N GLU A 390 14.67 2.33 -8.87
CA GLU A 390 14.43 1.01 -9.47
C GLU A 390 12.94 0.69 -9.54
N ILE A 391 12.21 0.85 -8.42
CA ILE A 391 10.75 0.64 -8.39
C ILE A 391 10.05 1.52 -9.42
N LEU A 392 10.37 2.81 -9.45
CA LEU A 392 9.74 3.73 -10.39
C LEU A 392 10.10 3.37 -11.84
N SER A 393 11.35 2.98 -12.12
CA SER A 393 11.75 2.58 -13.48
C SER A 393 11.04 1.31 -13.97
N ILE A 394 10.67 0.42 -13.05
CA ILE A 394 9.93 -0.80 -13.37
C ILE A 394 8.44 -0.50 -13.59
N LEU A 395 7.85 0.34 -12.73
CA LEU A 395 6.42 0.61 -12.72
C LEU A 395 5.97 1.69 -13.72
N PHE A 396 6.83 2.68 -13.94
CA PHE A 396 6.53 3.91 -14.68
C PHE A 396 7.70 4.16 -15.64
N ASP A 397 7.64 3.59 -16.84
CA ASP A 397 8.54 4.00 -17.93
C ASP A 397 8.44 5.54 -18.06
N ASN A 398 9.53 6.23 -18.46
CA ASN A 398 9.58 7.71 -18.58
C ASN A 398 8.58 8.29 -19.61
N LYS A 399 7.67 7.46 -20.13
CA LYS A 399 6.66 7.71 -21.13
C LYS A 399 5.25 7.33 -20.68
N ASP A 400 4.96 7.12 -19.39
CA ASP A 400 3.59 6.97 -18.91
C ASP A 400 3.00 8.37 -18.59
N PRO A 401 2.38 9.08 -19.56
CA PRO A 401 1.77 10.39 -19.34
C PRO A 401 0.55 10.32 -18.39
N ASP A 402 0.06 9.11 -18.10
CA ASP A 402 -1.19 8.88 -17.36
C ASP A 402 -0.96 8.42 -15.92
N ALA A 403 0.29 8.43 -15.41
CA ALA A 403 0.48 8.44 -13.95
C ALA A 403 -0.34 9.62 -13.40
N PRO A 404 -1.35 9.41 -12.53
CA PRO A 404 -2.34 10.43 -12.20
C PRO A 404 -1.71 11.63 -11.52
N THR A 405 -1.22 12.54 -12.35
CA THR A 405 -1.01 13.93 -12.02
C THR A 405 -2.41 14.52 -12.05
N TYR A 406 -3.15 14.36 -10.95
CA TYR A 406 -4.32 15.19 -10.69
C TYR A 406 -3.90 16.61 -11.03
N THR A 407 -4.49 17.15 -12.08
CA THR A 407 -4.10 18.45 -12.59
C THR A 407 -4.46 19.47 -11.52
N LEU A 408 -3.78 20.61 -11.47
CA LEU A 408 -4.07 21.66 -10.47
C LEU A 408 -5.56 22.06 -10.41
N ASN A 409 -6.33 21.76 -11.46
CA ASN A 409 -7.78 21.95 -11.51
C ASN A 409 -8.57 21.01 -10.58
N ASP A 410 -8.04 19.82 -10.26
CA ASP A 410 -8.69 18.82 -9.40
C ASP A 410 -8.54 19.13 -7.90
N ILE A 411 -7.68 20.09 -7.54
CA ILE A 411 -7.39 20.46 -6.14
C ILE A 411 -8.35 21.55 -5.62
N GLY A 412 -9.29 22.03 -6.44
CA GLY A 412 -10.25 23.05 -6.00
C GLY A 412 -9.58 24.34 -5.49
N VAL A 413 -8.32 24.58 -5.83
CA VAL A 413 -7.58 25.79 -5.46
C VAL A 413 -8.02 26.90 -6.38
N ASP A 414 -9.14 27.54 -6.04
CA ASP A 414 -9.44 28.86 -6.55
C ASP A 414 -8.36 29.82 -6.04
N LYS A 415 -7.48 30.26 -6.96
CA LYS A 415 -6.38 31.19 -6.67
C LYS A 415 -6.85 32.54 -6.11
N ASN A 416 -8.17 32.80 -6.08
CA ASN A 416 -8.74 34.05 -5.57
C ASN A 416 -9.57 33.91 -4.28
N ALA A 417 -9.71 32.72 -3.69
CA ALA A 417 -10.55 32.52 -2.52
C ALA A 417 -9.77 32.64 -1.19
N MET A 418 -9.28 33.84 -0.88
CA MET A 418 -9.13 34.22 0.54
C MET A 418 -10.53 34.44 1.10
N ASN A 419 -11.12 33.43 1.75
CA ASN A 419 -11.96 33.56 2.93
C ASN A 419 -12.50 32.18 3.34
N ILE A 420 -12.13 31.78 4.55
CA ILE A 420 -12.70 30.64 5.27
C ILE A 420 -14.18 30.95 5.55
N HIS A 421 -15.10 30.19 4.97
CA HIS A 421 -16.36 29.80 5.61
C HIS A 421 -16.95 28.56 4.93
N SER A 422 -17.22 27.55 5.77
CA SER A 422 -18.06 26.38 5.53
C SER A 422 -19.38 26.68 4.80
N GLY A 423 -19.78 25.84 3.86
CA GLY A 423 -21.16 25.85 3.34
C GLY A 423 -21.38 24.89 2.18
N SER A 424 -22.18 23.86 2.43
CA SER A 424 -22.75 22.92 1.46
C SER A 424 -23.41 23.63 0.26
N LEU A 425 -23.34 23.06 -0.94
CA LEU A 425 -24.37 23.30 -1.96
C LEU A 425 -24.61 22.05 -2.84
N LEU A 426 -25.76 21.42 -2.59
CA LEU A 426 -26.56 20.73 -3.61
C LEU A 426 -27.13 21.77 -4.59
N ILE A 427 -27.36 21.36 -5.84
CA ILE A 427 -28.46 21.72 -6.79
C ILE A 427 -27.97 21.29 -8.20
N ASP A 428 -28.42 20.14 -8.67
CA ASP A 428 -29.52 19.95 -9.63
C ASP A 428 -29.18 20.44 -11.06
N SER A 429 -28.98 19.45 -11.93
CA SER A 429 -28.78 19.61 -13.36
C SER A 429 -30.13 19.57 -14.06
N SER A 430 -30.80 20.71 -14.21
CA SER A 430 -31.80 20.82 -15.26
C SER A 430 -31.97 22.24 -15.83
N LYS A 431 -31.94 22.27 -17.16
CA LYS A 431 -32.45 23.29 -18.11
C LYS A 431 -31.48 24.34 -18.66
N THR A 432 -30.89 23.93 -19.78
CA THR A 432 -30.65 24.70 -21.01
C THR A 432 -31.73 25.74 -21.33
N ILE A 433 -31.39 27.01 -21.55
CA ILE A 433 -32.05 27.92 -22.52
C ILE A 433 -31.03 28.87 -23.17
N LYS A 434 -31.21 29.07 -24.49
CA LYS A 434 -30.39 29.76 -25.50
C LYS A 434 -30.24 31.29 -25.37
N ILE A 435 -29.03 31.75 -25.69
CA ILE A 435 -28.61 32.85 -26.59
C ILE A 435 -29.52 34.09 -26.78
N ARG A 436 -28.99 35.29 -26.50
CA ARG A 436 -29.00 36.44 -27.44
C ARG A 436 -27.95 37.52 -27.13
N ARG A 437 -27.12 37.84 -28.13
CA ARG A 437 -26.31 39.07 -28.23
C ARG A 437 -27.21 40.30 -28.36
N LEU A 438 -26.87 41.42 -27.71
CA LEU A 438 -27.09 42.77 -28.25
C LEU A 438 -26.06 43.79 -27.73
N SER A 439 -25.42 44.42 -28.71
CA SER A 439 -24.70 45.72 -28.84
C SER A 439 -24.31 46.59 -27.65
N GLN A 440 -23.03 46.99 -27.69
CA GLN A 440 -22.43 48.33 -27.49
C GLN A 440 -23.24 49.43 -26.77
N ARG A 441 -22.62 50.01 -25.73
CA ARG A 441 -22.53 51.47 -25.54
C ARG A 441 -21.28 51.86 -24.72
N ARG A 442 -20.67 52.98 -25.13
CA ARG A 442 -19.40 53.55 -24.67
C ARG A 442 -19.55 54.51 -23.46
N TYR A 443 -18.39 54.81 -22.87
CA TYR A 443 -18.00 55.95 -22.01
C TYR A 443 -18.39 55.83 -20.53
N LYS A 444 -17.61 56.28 -19.52
CA LYS A 444 -16.55 57.30 -19.48
C LYS A 444 -15.73 57.09 -18.19
N TRP A 445 -14.43 57.41 -18.21
CA TRP A 445 -13.58 57.52 -17.02
C TRP A 445 -13.93 58.74 -16.18
N ILE A 446 -13.99 58.59 -14.84
CA ILE A 446 -13.69 59.67 -13.87
C ILE A 446 -12.94 59.04 -12.68
N ARG A 447 -11.75 59.59 -12.39
CA ARG A 447 -10.99 59.40 -11.14
C ARG A 447 -11.71 60.12 -9.99
N VAL A 448 -11.78 59.48 -8.83
CA VAL A 448 -11.38 60.08 -7.55
C VAL A 448 -10.55 59.04 -6.82
#